data_AF-A0AAP8T2H4-F1
#
_entry.id   AF-A0AAP8T2H4-F1
#
_cell.length_a   1.000
_cell.length_b   1.000
_cell.length_c   1.000
_cell.angle_alpha   90.00
_cell.angle_beta   90.00
_cell.angle_gamma   90.00
#
_symmetry.space_group_name_H-M   'P 1'
#
loop_
_entity.id
_entity.type
_entity.pdbx_description
1 polymer ?
#
loop_
_entity_poly.entity_id
_entity_poly.type
_entity_poly.pdbx_seq_one_letter_code
_entity_poly.pdbx_strand_id
1 'polypeptide(L)'
;KNIEEFLGKKTFSYGQMENEDQIGVATGLAYTAFGGDTLSIEVSLYPGKGKLTLTGKLGDVMKESAQAAFSYIRSKAEGLGIDPDFYEKFDIHIHVPEGAVPK
;
A
#
# COMPACT_ATOMS: atom_id res chain seq x y z
N LYS A 1 32.13 -4.24 13.97
CA LYS A 1 32.64 -3.11 13.14
C LYS A 1 33.41 -3.58 11.89
N ASN A 2 33.64 -4.88 11.76
CA ASN A 2 34.54 -5.54 10.82
C ASN A 2 33.78 -6.46 9.84
N ILE A 3 32.45 -6.62 9.99
CA ILE A 3 31.64 -7.49 9.12
C ILE A 3 31.67 -7.03 7.66
N GLU A 4 31.59 -5.72 7.39
CA GLU A 4 31.62 -5.19 6.02
C GLU A 4 33.02 -5.34 5.38
N GLU A 5 34.08 -5.37 6.18
CA GLU A 5 35.45 -5.63 5.71
C GLU A 5 35.62 -7.09 5.27
N PHE A 6 34.97 -8.04 5.97
CA PHE A 6 35.05 -9.47 5.66
C PHE A 6 34.05 -9.94 4.60
N LEU A 7 32.83 -9.40 4.61
CA LEU A 7 31.72 -9.88 3.77
C LEU A 7 31.34 -8.90 2.65
N GLY A 8 31.94 -7.72 2.62
CA GLY A 8 31.59 -6.66 1.68
C GLY A 8 30.28 -5.96 2.05
N LYS A 9 29.74 -5.20 1.08
CA LYS A 9 28.52 -4.39 1.25
C LYS A 9 27.32 -5.25 1.63
N LYS A 10 26.43 -4.69 2.45
CA LYS A 10 25.19 -5.33 2.88
C LYS A 10 24.30 -5.69 1.68
N THR A 11 24.06 -6.98 1.45
CA THR A 11 23.23 -7.48 0.35
C THR A 11 21.73 -7.24 0.59
N PHE A 12 21.30 -7.22 1.85
CA PHE A 12 19.90 -7.07 2.24
C PHE A 12 19.71 -5.88 3.18
N SER A 13 18.93 -4.90 2.75
CA SER A 13 18.30 -3.95 3.67
C SER A 13 16.94 -4.50 4.06
N TYR A 14 16.84 -5.10 5.25
CA TYR A 14 15.53 -5.35 5.85
C TYR A 14 14.79 -4.02 5.89
N GLY A 15 13.60 -3.97 5.27
CA GLY A 15 12.80 -2.77 5.14
C GLY A 15 12.78 -2.05 6.48
N GLN A 16 13.29 -0.82 6.51
CA GLN A 16 13.19 -0.02 7.72
C GLN A 16 11.69 0.15 7.95
N MET A 17 11.18 -0.36 9.07
CA MET A 17 9.87 0.05 9.54
C MET A 17 9.87 1.57 9.57
N GLU A 18 8.85 2.21 9.02
CA GLU A 18 8.68 3.65 9.17
C GLU A 18 8.75 3.96 10.67
N ASN A 19 9.60 4.90 11.06
CA ASN A 19 9.84 5.20 12.48
C ASN A 19 8.61 5.86 13.13
N GLU A 20 7.67 6.34 12.31
CA GLU A 20 6.48 7.09 12.70
C GLU A 20 5.28 6.72 11.82
N ASP A 21 4.08 6.83 12.38
CA ASP A 21 2.83 6.59 11.66
C ASP A 21 2.66 7.58 10.51
N GLN A 22 2.45 7.06 9.29
CA GLN A 22 2.28 7.87 8.08
C GLN A 22 0.81 7.89 7.66
N ILE A 23 0.32 9.07 7.28
CA ILE A 23 -1.02 9.22 6.70
C ILE A 23 -1.02 8.57 5.31
N GLY A 24 -1.98 7.66 5.09
CA GLY A 24 -2.14 6.98 3.80
C GLY A 24 -1.19 5.81 3.59
N VAL A 25 -0.51 5.31 4.62
CA VAL A 25 0.31 4.10 4.53
C VAL A 25 -0.18 3.06 5.52
N ALA A 26 -0.26 1.81 5.09
CA ALA A 26 -0.55 0.66 5.96
C ALA A 26 0.43 -0.49 5.70
N THR A 27 0.84 -1.18 6.76
CA THR A 27 1.69 -2.37 6.64
C THR A 27 0.84 -3.63 6.43
N GLY A 28 1.03 -4.28 5.28
CA GLY A 28 0.52 -5.61 4.97
C GLY A 28 1.57 -6.69 5.24
N LEU A 29 1.10 -7.93 5.35
CA LEU A 29 1.95 -9.12 5.46
C LEU A 29 1.73 -9.98 4.22
N ALA A 30 2.83 -10.41 3.60
CA ALA A 30 2.83 -11.29 2.44
C ALA A 30 3.58 -12.59 2.75
N TYR A 31 3.23 -13.63 2.02
CA TYR A 31 3.93 -14.92 2.05
C TYR A 31 4.67 -15.14 0.74
N THR A 32 5.94 -15.54 0.85
CA THR A 32 6.82 -15.90 -0.26
C THR A 32 7.32 -17.34 -0.09
N ALA A 33 7.90 -17.91 -1.15
CA ALA A 33 8.50 -19.25 -1.09
C ALA A 33 9.64 -19.38 -0.06
N PHE A 34 10.24 -18.26 0.35
CA PHE A 34 11.38 -18.23 1.28
C PHE A 34 11.00 -17.75 2.69
N GLY A 35 9.72 -17.44 2.93
CA GLY A 35 9.23 -16.95 4.22
C GLY A 35 8.22 -15.82 4.08
N GLY A 36 7.92 -15.14 5.20
CA GLY A 36 7.04 -13.96 5.21
C GLY A 36 7.79 -12.68 4.86
N ASP A 37 7.06 -11.70 4.33
CA ASP A 37 7.56 -10.37 4.03
C ASP A 37 6.54 -9.29 4.43
N THR A 38 7.01 -8.06 4.64
CA THR A 38 6.17 -6.89 4.94
C THR A 38 6.00 -6.04 3.69
N LEU A 39 4.77 -5.63 3.39
CA LEU A 39 4.47 -4.75 2.26
C LEU A 39 3.92 -3.43 2.76
N SER A 40 4.43 -2.32 2.25
CA SER A 40 3.77 -1.01 2.44
C SER A 40 2.66 -0.86 1.41
N ILE A 41 1.44 -0.56 1.84
CA ILE A 41 0.32 -0.22 0.96
C ILE A 41 0.11 1.29 1.10
N GLU A 42 0.34 2.02 0.01
CA GLU A 42 0.31 3.47 -0.03
C GLU A 42 -0.96 3.95 -0.74
N VAL A 43 -1.59 5.00 -0.20
CA VAL A 43 -2.79 5.61 -0.73
C VAL A 43 -2.58 7.11 -0.82
N SER A 44 -2.76 7.66 -2.02
CA SER A 44 -2.74 9.09 -2.29
C SER A 44 -4.12 9.57 -2.71
N LEU A 45 -4.49 10.76 -2.25
CA LEU A 45 -5.78 11.39 -2.51
C LEU A 45 -5.54 12.80 -3.05
N TYR A 46 -6.13 13.12 -4.18
CA TYR A 46 -5.94 14.43 -4.85
C TYR A 46 -7.23 14.87 -5.56
N PRO A 47 -7.48 16.18 -5.71
CA PRO A 47 -8.69 16.67 -6.37
C PRO A 47 -8.86 16.06 -7.76
N GLY A 48 -10.05 15.56 -8.06
CA GLY A 48 -10.29 14.71 -9.22
C GLY A 48 -11.77 14.55 -9.56
N LYS A 49 -12.10 13.44 -10.22
CA LYS A 49 -13.46 13.09 -10.68
C LYS A 49 -13.91 11.73 -10.15
N GLY A 50 -13.31 11.24 -9.07
CA GLY A 50 -13.67 9.96 -8.46
C GLY A 50 -12.97 8.74 -9.04
N LYS A 51 -11.84 8.92 -9.73
CA LYS A 51 -11.12 7.80 -10.34
C LYS A 51 -10.33 7.03 -9.28
N LEU A 52 -10.56 5.72 -9.22
CA LEU A 52 -9.73 4.78 -8.45
C LEU A 52 -8.64 4.18 -9.36
N THR A 53 -7.37 4.42 -9.02
CA THR A 53 -6.21 3.89 -9.73
C THR A 53 -5.47 2.89 -8.83
N LEU A 54 -5.12 1.72 -9.38
CA LEU A 54 -4.44 0.64 -8.65
C LEU A 54 -3.13 0.29 -9.37
N THR A 55 -1.98 0.39 -8.70
CA THR A 55 -0.66 0.08 -9.29
C THR A 55 0.19 -0.77 -8.33
N GLY A 56 1.33 -1.30 -8.83
CA GLY A 56 2.18 -2.22 -8.06
C GLY A 56 2.17 -3.67 -8.53
N LYS A 57 1.69 -3.91 -9.77
CA LYS A 57 1.48 -5.25 -10.35
C LYS A 57 0.57 -6.15 -9.49
N LEU A 58 -0.55 -5.58 -9.07
CA LEU A 58 -1.60 -6.30 -8.36
C LEU A 58 -2.30 -7.28 -9.32
N GLY A 59 -2.47 -8.52 -8.89
CA GLY A 59 -3.33 -9.51 -9.49
C GLY A 59 -4.81 -9.15 -9.32
N ASP A 60 -5.67 -9.85 -10.05
CA ASP A 60 -7.08 -9.47 -10.16
C ASP A 60 -7.84 -9.63 -8.83
N VAL A 61 -7.48 -10.64 -8.03
CA VAL A 61 -8.03 -10.84 -6.67
C VAL A 61 -7.69 -9.66 -5.75
N MET A 62 -6.46 -9.15 -5.84
CA MET A 62 -6.03 -8.02 -5.01
C MET A 62 -6.67 -6.71 -5.47
N LYS A 63 -6.90 -6.54 -6.78
CA LYS A 63 -7.68 -5.42 -7.32
C LYS A 63 -9.14 -5.45 -6.85
N GLU A 64 -9.77 -6.62 -6.86
CA GLU A 64 -11.14 -6.80 -6.37
C GLU A 64 -11.23 -6.49 -4.88
N SER A 65 -10.26 -6.96 -4.08
CA SER A 65 -10.14 -6.63 -2.66
C SER A 65 -10.05 -5.12 -2.42
N ALA A 66 -9.23 -4.40 -3.20
CA ALA A 66 -9.14 -2.94 -3.11
C ALA A 66 -10.46 -2.23 -3.45
N GLN A 67 -11.20 -2.72 -4.46
CA GLN A 67 -12.52 -2.19 -4.81
C GLN A 67 -13.57 -2.46 -3.73
N ALA A 68 -13.52 -3.64 -3.10
CA ALA A 68 -14.39 -3.99 -1.99
C ALA A 68 -14.13 -3.09 -0.76
N ALA A 69 -12.86 -2.89 -0.41
CA ALA A 69 -12.46 -1.97 0.66
C ALA A 69 -12.94 -0.54 0.39
N PHE A 70 -12.77 -0.05 -0.85
CA PHE A 70 -13.27 1.27 -1.24
C PHE A 70 -14.79 1.39 -1.11
N SER A 71 -15.53 0.36 -1.53
CA SER A 71 -16.99 0.33 -1.44
C SER A 71 -17.47 0.31 0.01
N TYR A 72 -16.78 -0.43 0.88
CA TYR A 72 -17.05 -0.45 2.31
C TYR A 72 -16.89 0.93 2.94
N ILE A 73 -15.75 1.61 2.69
CA ILE A 73 -15.49 2.96 3.21
C ILE A 73 -16.56 3.93 2.76
N ARG A 74 -16.95 3.89 1.47
CA ARG A 74 -18.07 4.70 0.95
C ARG A 74 -19.38 4.45 1.69
N SER A 75 -19.72 3.19 1.95
CA SER A 75 -20.96 2.83 2.67
C SER A 75 -20.96 3.27 4.15
N LYS A 76 -19.80 3.61 4.71
CA LYS A 76 -19.60 3.97 6.11
C LYS A 76 -19.02 5.37 6.30
N ALA A 77 -18.99 6.19 5.26
CA ALA A 77 -18.30 7.49 5.26
C ALA A 77 -18.71 8.38 6.45
N GLU A 78 -20.02 8.56 6.67
CA GLU A 78 -20.53 9.36 7.80
C GLU A 78 -20.05 8.84 9.16
N GLY A 79 -20.11 7.52 9.38
CA GLY A 79 -19.69 6.89 10.64
C GLY A 79 -18.18 6.92 10.87
N LEU A 80 -17.40 7.14 9.80
CA LEU A 80 -15.94 7.29 9.85
C LEU A 80 -15.49 8.75 9.88
N GLY A 81 -16.42 9.72 9.85
CA GLY A 81 -16.10 11.15 9.80
C GLY A 81 -15.52 11.61 8.46
N ILE A 82 -15.83 10.91 7.36
CA ILE A 82 -15.40 11.22 6.00
C ILE A 82 -16.55 11.95 5.28
N ASP A 83 -16.23 12.95 4.45
CA ASP A 83 -17.22 13.60 3.56
C ASP A 83 -17.92 12.53 2.70
N PRO A 84 -19.25 12.35 2.78
CA PRO A 84 -19.96 11.34 2.00
C PRO A 84 -19.73 11.44 0.48
N ASP A 85 -19.46 12.65 -0.02
CA ASP A 85 -19.25 12.92 -1.44
C ASP A 85 -17.77 12.87 -1.85
N PHE A 86 -16.85 12.43 -0.97
CA PHE A 86 -15.41 12.40 -1.25
C PHE A 86 -15.07 11.65 -2.54
N TYR A 87 -15.82 10.57 -2.81
CA TYR A 87 -15.59 9.68 -3.93
C TYR A 87 -15.91 10.32 -5.29
N GLU A 88 -16.57 11.48 -5.33
CA GLU A 88 -16.82 12.23 -6.58
C GLU A 88 -15.82 13.37 -6.76
N LYS A 89 -15.36 13.94 -5.65
CA LYS A 89 -14.49 15.13 -5.60
C LYS A 89 -13.00 14.81 -5.72
N PHE A 90 -12.61 13.58 -5.37
CA PHE A 90 -11.21 13.18 -5.29
C PHE A 90 -10.93 11.93 -6.10
N ASP A 91 -9.78 11.93 -6.77
CA ASP A 91 -9.18 10.72 -7.31
C ASP A 91 -8.34 10.06 -6.22
N ILE A 92 -8.32 8.73 -6.25
CA ILE A 92 -7.66 7.90 -5.24
C ILE A 92 -6.70 6.96 -5.97
N HIS A 93 -5.45 6.93 -5.51
CA HIS A 93 -4.44 6.06 -6.07
C HIS A 93 -3.88 5.16 -4.97
N ILE A 94 -4.09 3.85 -5.11
CA ILE A 94 -3.49 2.81 -4.27
C ILE A 94 -2.28 2.24 -4.99
N HIS A 95 -1.13 2.29 -4.33
CA HIS A 95 0.13 1.75 -4.80
C HIS A 95 0.67 0.73 -3.81
N VAL A 96 1.11 -0.43 -4.31
CA VAL A 96 1.90 -1.38 -3.52
C VAL A 96 3.30 -1.46 -4.15
N PRO A 97 4.34 -0.91 -3.49
CA PRO A 97 5.71 -0.91 -3.97
C PRO A 97 6.26 -2.32 -4.24
N GLU A 98 7.46 -2.38 -4.81
CA GLU A 98 8.05 -3.58 -5.43
C GLU A 98 7.36 -4.04 -6.72
N GLY A 99 7.12 -3.11 -7.64
CA GLY A 99 6.46 -3.37 -8.93
C GLY A 99 7.17 -4.36 -9.86
N ALA A 100 8.28 -4.99 -9.46
CA ALA A 100 8.91 -6.07 -10.23
C ALA A 100 8.30 -7.45 -9.92
N VAL A 101 7.87 -7.67 -8.66
CA VAL A 101 7.32 -8.94 -8.17
C VAL A 101 5.79 -8.91 -8.32
N PRO A 102 5.19 -9.81 -9.12
CA PRO A 102 3.73 -9.94 -9.19
C PRO A 102 3.15 -10.27 -7.82
N LYS A 103 2.03 -9.64 -7.47
CA LYS A 103 1.33 -9.82 -6.19
C LYS A 103 -0.07 -10.35 -6.42
#